data_AF-A0A1H9V4D0-F1
#
_entry.id   AF-A0A1H9V4D0-F1
#
_cell.length_a   1.000
_cell.length_b   1.000
_cell.length_c   1.000
_cell.angle_alpha   90.00
_cell.angle_beta   90.00
_cell.angle_gamma   90.00
#
_symmetry.space_group_name_H-M   'P 1'
#
loop_
_entity.id
_entity.type
_entity.pdbx_description
1 polymer ?
#
loop_
_entity_poly.entity_id
_entity_poly.type
_entity_poly.pdbx_seq_one_letter_code
_entity_poly.pdbx_strand_id
1 'polypeptide(L)' 'MLDIGITLRKYRDSCGYSQQFVANCLEISRVSYRKWENNEVDFSINQLEKISEFYSIPIDQIIKDSYMVVGYMIKHSSTK' A
#
# COMPACT_ATOMS: atom_id res chain seq x y z
N MET A 1 10.00 -9.90 3.74
CA MET A 1 8.70 -9.48 4.30
C MET A 1 7.98 -8.66 3.25
N LEU A 2 6.67 -8.77 3.07
CA LEU A 2 5.91 -7.94 2.13
C LEU A 2 5.75 -6.53 2.71
N ASP A 3 5.91 -5.49 1.90
CA ASP A 3 5.68 -4.10 2.32
C ASP A 3 4.52 -3.49 1.54
N ILE A 4 3.30 -3.96 1.85
CA ILE A 4 2.09 -3.54 1.16
C ILE A 4 1.74 -2.09 1.52
N GLY A 5 1.95 -1.67 2.77
CA GLY A 5 1.67 -0.32 3.22
C GLY A 5 2.42 0.76 2.43
N ILE A 6 3.71 0.55 2.16
CA ILE A 6 4.49 1.50 1.35
C ILE A 6 4.06 1.45 -0.12
N THR A 7 3.70 0.28 -0.64
CA THR A 7 3.11 0.18 -2.00
C THR A 7 1.81 1.00 -2.10
N LEU A 8 0.93 0.94 -1.10
CA LEU A 8 -0.29 1.75 -1.09
C LEU A 8 -0.01 3.24 -1.07
N ARG A 9 0.98 3.66 -0.29
CA ARG A 9 1.42 5.06 -0.27
C ARG A 9 1.89 5.52 -1.65
N LYS A 10 2.67 4.69 -2.36
CA LYS A 10 3.14 4.99 -3.71
C LYS A 10 1.99 5.13 -4.71
N TYR A 11 1.04 4.20 -4.70
CA TYR A 11 -0.14 4.31 -5.57
C TYR A 11 -0.93 5.57 -5.26
N ARG A 12 -1.19 5.84 -3.97
CA ARG A 12 -1.89 7.05 -3.53
C ARG A 12 -1.20 8.33 -4.03
N ASP A 13 0.10 8.43 -3.80
CA ASP A 13 0.90 9.60 -4.18
C ASP A 13 0.95 9.77 -5.71
N SER A 14 1.04 8.67 -6.48
CA SER A 14 1.01 8.73 -7.96
C SER A 14 -0.31 9.23 -8.52
N CYS A 15 -1.42 9.05 -7.78
CA CYS A 15 -2.72 9.58 -8.13
C CYS A 15 -2.98 10.99 -7.55
N GLY A 16 -2.07 11.54 -6.73
CA GLY A 16 -2.27 12.83 -6.05
C GLY A 16 -3.36 12.80 -4.97
N TYR A 17 -3.69 11.63 -4.44
CA TYR A 17 -4.79 11.48 -3.48
C TYR A 17 -4.34 11.73 -2.04
N SER A 18 -5.23 12.32 -1.24
CA SER A 18 -5.02 12.41 0.22
C SER A 18 -5.38 11.10 0.91
N GLN A 19 -4.82 10.83 2.08
CA GLN A 19 -5.20 9.66 2.89
C GLN A 19 -6.70 9.66 3.24
N GLN A 20 -7.29 10.85 3.47
CA GLN A 20 -8.71 10.96 3.76
C GLN A 20 -9.56 10.57 2.54
N PHE A 21 -9.16 11.00 1.34
CA PHE A 21 -9.87 10.66 0.11
C PHE A 21 -9.92 9.15 -0.11
N VAL A 22 -8.76 8.47 -0.05
CA VAL A 22 -8.72 7.02 -0.25
C VAL A 22 -9.47 6.28 0.86
N ALA A 23 -9.35 6.72 2.12
CA ALA A 23 -10.11 6.13 3.21
C ALA A 23 -11.62 6.20 2.98
N ASN A 24 -12.13 7.33 2.47
CA ASN A 24 -13.54 7.49 2.12
C ASN A 24 -13.95 6.53 0.99
N CYS A 25 -13.13 6.40 -0.07
CA CYS A 25 -13.41 5.50 -1.18
C CYS A 25 -13.41 4.02 -0.79
N LEU A 26 -12.55 3.63 0.17
CA LEU A 26 -12.46 2.26 0.68
C LEU A 26 -13.44 1.98 1.83
N GLU A 27 -14.25 2.98 2.21
CA GLU A 27 -15.21 2.94 3.30
C GLU A 27 -14.57 2.55 4.66
N ILE A 28 -13.41 3.14 4.96
CA ILE A 28 -12.70 2.95 6.23
C ILE A 28 -12.36 4.30 6.86
N SER A 29 -12.02 4.29 8.14
CA SER A 29 -11.55 5.52 8.79
C SER A 29 -10.18 5.96 8.24
N ARG A 30 -9.92 7.27 8.20
CA ARG A 30 -8.59 7.80 7.86
C ARG A 30 -7.49 7.24 8.76
N VAL A 31 -7.79 7.00 10.04
CA VAL A 31 -6.87 6.38 10.99
C VAL A 31 -6.54 4.94 10.56
N SER A 32 -7.54 4.16 10.14
CA SER A 32 -7.35 2.82 9.59
C SER A 32 -6.46 2.86 8.35
N TYR A 33 -6.73 3.76 7.40
CA TYR A 33 -5.91 3.88 6.20
C TYR A 33 -4.47 4.33 6.50
N ARG A 34 -4.26 5.22 7.48
CA ARG A 34 -2.92 5.58 7.96
C ARG A 34 -2.19 4.35 8.51
N LYS A 35 -2.85 3.49 9.28
CA LYS A 35 -2.26 2.24 9.80
C LYS A 35 -1.89 1.29 8.66
N TRP A 36 -2.71 1.23 7.62
CA TRP A 36 -2.43 0.43 6.42
C TRP A 36 -1.12 0.88 5.76
N GLU A 37 -0.94 2.18 5.52
CA GLU A 37 0.29 2.70 4.90
C GLU A 37 1.55 2.55 5.76
N ASN A 38 1.38 2.41 7.08
CA ASN A 38 2.49 2.24 8.02
C ASN A 38 2.83 0.77 8.30
N ASN A 39 2.19 -0.19 7.62
CA ASN A 39 2.31 -1.63 7.92
C ASN A 39 1.96 -1.99 9.37
N GLU A 40 1.04 -1.24 9.99
CA GLU A 40 0.55 -1.52 11.35
C GLU A 40 -0.62 -2.55 11.33
N VAL A 41 -0.85 -3.21 10.20
CA VAL A 41 -1.90 -4.21 9.99
C VAL A 41 -1.43 -5.31 9.06
N ASP A 42 -1.94 -6.52 9.28
CA ASP A 42 -1.90 -7.59 8.29
C ASP A 42 -3.05 -7.45 7.30
N PHE A 43 -2.77 -7.59 6.00
CA PHE A 43 -3.78 -7.49 4.95
C PHE A 43 -4.46 -8.84 4.71
N SER A 44 -5.79 -8.86 4.84
CA SER A 44 -6.64 -9.94 4.35
C SER A 44 -6.85 -9.84 2.83
N ILE A 45 -7.21 -10.96 2.19
CA ILE A 45 -7.59 -11.00 0.77
C ILE A 45 -8.67 -9.95 0.46
N ASN A 46 -9.70 -9.83 1.31
CA ASN A 46 -10.81 -8.90 1.10
C ASN A 46 -10.37 -7.42 1.10
N GLN A 47 -9.34 -7.08 1.89
CA GLN A 47 -8.75 -5.74 1.84
C GLN A 47 -7.96 -5.52 0.55
N LEU A 48 -7.22 -6.54 0.09
CA LEU A 48 -6.48 -6.49 -1.17
C LEU A 48 -7.43 -6.38 -2.38
N GLU A 49 -8.58 -7.04 -2.35
CA GLU A 49 -9.63 -6.91 -3.37
C GLU A 49 -10.14 -5.47 -3.45
N LYS A 50 -10.48 -4.85 -2.32
CA LYS A 50 -10.90 -3.43 -2.29
C LYS A 50 -9.84 -2.49 -2.87
N ILE A 51 -8.56 -2.73 -2.56
CA ILE A 51 -7.44 -1.94 -3.09
C ILE A 51 -7.31 -2.16 -4.60
N SER A 52 -7.39 -3.42 -5.04
CA SER A 52 -7.30 -3.83 -6.44
C SER A 52 -8.39 -3.17 -7.27
N GLU A 53 -9.63 -3.18 -6.81
CA GLU A 53 -10.76 -2.50 -7.45
C GLU A 53 -10.55 -0.98 -7.51
N PHE A 54 -10.21 -0.36 -6.37
CA PHE A 54 -10.06 1.09 -6.28
C PHE A 54 -8.97 1.64 -7.21
N TYR A 55 -7.80 1.00 -7.24
CA TYR A 55 -6.69 1.43 -8.10
C TYR A 55 -6.73 0.80 -9.50
N SER A 56 -7.64 -0.14 -9.76
CA SER A 56 -7.66 -0.97 -10.98
C SER A 56 -6.31 -1.67 -11.23
N ILE A 57 -5.70 -2.18 -10.15
CA ILE A 57 -4.40 -2.88 -10.18
C ILE A 57 -4.62 -4.33 -9.71
N PRO A 58 -4.25 -5.35 -10.51
CA PRO A 58 -4.36 -6.75 -10.10
C PRO A 58 -3.64 -7.06 -8.78
N ILE A 59 -4.21 -7.91 -7.94
CA ILE A 59 -3.63 -8.27 -6.62
C ILE A 59 -2.21 -8.83 -6.74
N ASP A 60 -1.93 -9.64 -7.76
CA ASP A 60 -0.60 -10.19 -8.02
C ASP A 60 0.43 -9.08 -8.30
N GLN A 61 0.01 -8.00 -8.97
CA GLN A 61 0.85 -6.82 -9.19
C GLN A 61 1.09 -6.05 -7.88
N ILE A 62 0.09 -5.89 -7.01
CA ILE A 62 0.24 -5.27 -5.69
C ILE A 62 1.30 -6.04 -4.86
N ILE A 63 1.20 -7.37 -4.87
CA ILE A 63 2.14 -8.26 -4.18
C ILE A 63 3.55 -8.09 -4.77
N LYS A 64 3.68 -8.12 -6.09
CA LYS A 64 4.98 -7.95 -6.78
C LYS A 64 5.64 -6.62 -6.43
N ASP A 65 4.89 -5.51 -6.45
CA ASP A 65 5.40 -4.19 -6.12
C ASP A 65 5.86 -4.09 -4.66
N SER A 66 5.14 -4.76 -3.74
CA SER A 66 5.53 -4.83 -2.34
C SER A 66 6.86 -5.55 -2.11
N TYR A 67 7.24 -6.52 -2.96
CA TYR A 67 8.57 -7.13 -2.94
C TYR A 67 9.66 -6.20 -3.50
N MET A 68 9.37 -5.46 -4.56
CA MET A 68 10.35 -4.56 -5.19
C MET A 68 10.73 -3.39 -4.28
N VAL A 69 9.78 -2.89 -3.48
CA VAL A 69 10.03 -1.89 -2.44
C VAL A 69 11.14 -2.34 -1.48
N VAL A 70 11.06 -3.57 -1.00
CA VAL A 70 12.04 -4.15 -0.07
C VAL A 70 13.40 -4.34 -0.74
N GLY A 71 13.42 -4.83 -1.99
CA GLY A 71 14.65 -4.97 -2.75
C GLY A 71 15.37 -3.63 -2.98
N TYR A 72 14.63 -2.54 -3.16
CA TYR A 72 15.20 -1.19 -3.27
C TYR A 72 15.78 -0.69 -1.94
N MET A 73 15.06 -0.89 -0.82
CA MET A 73 15.53 -0.48 0.51
C MET A 73 16.80 -1.22 0.94
N ILE A 74 16.88 -2.53 0.69
CA ILE A 74 18.07 -3.32 1.02
C ILE A 74 19.30 -2.83 0.25
N LYS A 75 19.15 -2.51 -1.05
CA LYS A 75 20.26 -2.04 -1.89
C LYS A 75 20.82 -0.67 -1.45
N HIS A 76 19.99 0.19 -0.87
CA HIS A 76 20.38 1.56 -0.49
C HIS A 76 20.62 1.74 1.02
N SER A 77 20.43 0.69 1.83
CA SER A 77 20.74 0.71 3.26
C SER A 77 22.17 0.24 3.57
N SER A 78 22.90 -0.33 2.60
CA SER A 78 24.29 -0.78 2.75
C SER A 78 25.34 0.32 2.49
N THR A 79 25.05 1.57 2.86
CA THR A 79 26.03 2.66 2.83
C THR A 79 26.04 3.39 4.16
N LYS A 80 26.55 2.73 5.20
CA LYS A 80 27.21 3.33 6.36
C LYS A 80 28.30 2.41 6.86
#